data_AF-A0A1L9PSF1-F1
#
_entry.id   AF-A0A1L9PSF1-F1
#
_cell.length_a   1.000
_cell.length_b   1.000
_cell.length_c   1.000
_cell.angle_alpha   90.00
_cell.angle_beta   90.00
_cell.angle_gamma   90.00
#
_symmetry.space_group_name_H-M   'P 1'
#
loop_
_entity.id
_entity.type
_entity.pdbx_description
1 polymer ?
#
loop_
_entity_poly.entity_id
_entity_poly.type
_entity_poly.pdbx_seq_one_letter_code
_entity_poly.pdbx_strand_id
1 'polypeptide(L)'
;MKSFDSLPQEIIALVLQNCDSFHQIRSLILTSKPIRSAWLSNQRPILWRIGQGEITGFSDGLIAVRATQIATGALLKGEFPPDPFPVSGLSGDANKPSLEELKQVQTLHQVVAYLEKSILSSDPDNFVSMPDDFDCKRDECARLKWKVWREEFHRAIYRNLAAGAILCRAYHAPIVSDDRPSDFLASFLEIMESDDDPYDVLEGWFSAAEQSYLSKVPLYSIRDYHRSDAVFKPLEDLFIEESRKREPFDPYGMVASDRSRKDQSLFKTFGEYVDIRNPESLDPDHAENLFYQILHFIAVVDEEPLQFLLDPSNTEVQSEEIPDDSPSTFAMFFGSFVPIKITVQDKTNIFGTLALPGLEARTVKESNYFGFQYMDSFLTKIWEVGGIPNCYEGDKRPPLPQFHFAEYMLRKYFCLRFADATYASSWDIFTHYGALFTNLGSHLWYDERGLFQSSDDPIPAFYYQDVFE
;
A
#
# COMPACT_ATOMS: atom_id res chain seq x y z
N MET A 1 32.17 -5.68 40.52
CA MET A 1 31.62 -5.54 39.15
C MET A 1 32.59 -4.70 38.34
N LYS A 2 32.97 -5.12 37.13
CA LYS A 2 33.75 -4.25 36.22
C LYS A 2 32.82 -3.13 35.73
N SER A 3 33.27 -1.87 35.82
CA SER A 3 32.51 -0.73 35.29
C SER A 3 32.37 -0.86 33.77
N PHE A 4 31.27 -0.37 33.19
CA PHE A 4 31.11 -0.23 31.74
C PHE A 4 32.28 0.52 31.10
N ASP A 5 32.94 1.41 31.86
CA ASP A 5 34.11 2.16 31.44
C ASP A 5 35.33 1.30 31.11
N SER A 6 35.33 0.02 31.49
CA SER A 6 36.42 -0.94 31.23
C SER A 6 36.11 -1.92 30.11
N LEU A 7 34.93 -1.84 29.49
CA LEU A 7 34.52 -2.72 28.40
C LEU A 7 34.99 -2.18 27.04
N PRO A 8 35.37 -3.05 26.08
CA PRO A 8 35.58 -2.65 24.70
C PRO A 8 34.32 -2.03 24.07
N GLN A 9 34.53 -1.13 23.12
CA GLN A 9 33.45 -0.38 22.47
C GLN A 9 32.44 -1.30 21.77
N GLU A 10 32.91 -2.43 21.23
CA GLU A 10 32.12 -3.45 20.55
C GLU A 10 31.15 -4.13 21.52
N ILE A 11 31.61 -4.42 22.75
CA ILE A 11 30.76 -5.02 23.78
C ILE A 11 29.69 -4.03 24.24
N ILE A 12 30.06 -2.75 24.39
CA ILE A 12 29.08 -1.71 24.72
C ILE A 12 28.05 -1.56 23.59
N ALA A 13 28.48 -1.59 22.32
CA ALA A 13 27.57 -1.53 21.18
C ALA A 13 26.62 -2.73 21.16
N LEU A 14 27.09 -3.95 21.45
CA LEU A 14 26.23 -5.13 21.58
C LEU A 14 25.23 -5.00 22.73
N VAL A 15 25.64 -4.48 23.88
CA VAL A 15 24.72 -4.19 25.00
C VAL A 15 23.64 -3.21 24.53
N LEU A 16 24.03 -2.13 23.84
CA LEU A 16 23.07 -1.15 23.32
C LEU A 16 22.14 -1.73 22.25
N GLN A 17 22.58 -2.69 21.43
CA GLN A 17 21.74 -3.39 20.43
C GLN A 17 20.72 -4.34 21.07
N ASN A 18 20.95 -4.77 22.31
CA ASN A 18 20.07 -5.68 23.04
C ASN A 18 19.14 -4.94 24.03
N CYS A 19 19.06 -3.62 23.96
CA CYS A 19 18.00 -2.90 24.66
C CYS A 19 16.65 -3.20 24.02
N ASP A 20 15.60 -3.24 24.84
CA ASP A 20 14.24 -3.54 24.39
C ASP A 20 13.54 -2.33 23.77
N SER A 21 14.03 -1.11 24.05
CA SER A 21 13.41 0.13 23.54
C SER A 21 14.37 1.30 23.38
N PHE A 22 13.97 2.27 22.56
CA PHE A 22 14.66 3.55 22.39
C PHE A 22 14.78 4.33 23.69
N HIS A 23 13.80 4.21 24.60
CA HIS A 23 13.88 4.82 25.93
C HIS A 23 15.03 4.22 26.74
N GLN A 24 15.19 2.88 26.76
CA GLN A 24 16.30 2.23 27.46
C GLN A 24 17.65 2.65 26.88
N ILE A 25 17.80 2.71 25.55
CA ILE A 25 19.01 3.24 24.91
C ILE A 25 19.28 4.65 25.41
N ARG A 26 18.28 5.54 25.34
CA ARG A 26 18.41 6.94 25.74
C ARG A 26 18.87 7.06 27.19
N SER A 27 18.30 6.28 28.10
CA SER A 27 18.73 6.25 29.49
C SER A 27 20.19 5.81 29.61
N LEU A 28 20.62 4.75 28.91
CA LEU A 28 21.99 4.23 28.98
C LEU A 28 23.03 5.20 28.41
N ILE A 29 22.78 5.80 27.24
CA ILE A 29 23.73 6.73 26.61
C ILE A 29 23.97 8.00 27.43
N LEU A 30 23.05 8.35 28.33
CA LEU A 30 23.17 9.49 29.22
C LEU A 30 23.97 9.19 30.50
N THR A 31 24.28 7.92 30.78
CA THR A 31 24.97 7.54 32.03
C THR A 31 26.48 7.82 32.03
N SER A 32 27.15 7.67 30.89
CA SER A 32 28.62 7.81 30.81
C SER A 32 29.12 8.21 29.42
N LYS A 33 30.30 8.84 29.38
CA LYS A 33 30.96 9.24 28.11
C LYS A 33 31.34 8.04 27.24
N PRO A 34 31.88 6.92 27.77
CA PRO A 34 32.23 5.76 26.95
C PRO A 34 31.00 5.16 26.24
N ILE A 35 29.86 5.05 26.92
CA ILE A 35 28.63 4.54 26.32
C ILE A 35 28.11 5.49 25.24
N ARG A 36 28.13 6.80 25.50
CA ARG A 36 27.77 7.80 24.49
C ARG A 36 28.69 7.73 23.26
N SER A 37 29.99 7.52 23.46
CA SER A 37 30.95 7.35 22.35
C SER A 37 30.65 6.08 21.54
N ALA A 38 30.38 4.97 22.22
CA ALA A 38 30.02 3.71 21.57
C ALA A 38 28.75 3.84 20.72
N TRP A 39 27.73 4.53 21.26
CA TRP A 39 26.51 4.88 20.54
C TRP A 39 26.79 5.70 19.28
N LEU A 40 27.54 6.81 19.39
CA LEU A 40 27.78 7.69 18.25
C LEU A 40 28.49 6.98 17.10
N SER A 41 29.40 6.05 17.38
CA SER A 41 30.09 5.27 16.35
C SER A 41 29.25 4.12 15.77
N ASN A 42 28.23 3.63 16.49
CA ASN A 42 27.44 2.45 16.11
C ASN A 42 25.93 2.75 16.00
N GLN A 43 25.57 4.02 15.80
CA GLN A 43 24.17 4.46 15.89
C GLN A 43 23.27 3.68 14.92
N ARG A 44 23.65 3.57 13.65
CA ARG A 44 22.76 2.99 12.62
C ARG A 44 22.45 1.50 12.85
N PRO A 45 23.42 0.62 13.14
CA PRO A 45 23.13 -0.77 13.51
C PRO A 45 22.26 -0.91 14.77
N ILE A 46 22.49 -0.06 15.79
CA ILE A 46 21.68 -0.06 17.02
C ILE A 46 20.23 0.34 16.71
N LEU A 47 20.04 1.41 15.94
CA LEU A 47 18.72 1.88 15.52
C LEU A 47 17.97 0.83 14.70
N TRP A 48 18.67 0.17 13.77
CA TRP A 48 18.09 -0.92 12.99
C TRP A 48 17.55 -2.04 13.89
N ARG A 49 18.39 -2.54 14.80
CA ARG A 49 18.03 -3.68 15.65
C ARG A 49 16.84 -3.37 16.56
N ILE A 50 16.82 -2.18 17.14
CA ILE A 50 15.78 -1.80 18.12
C ILE A 50 14.50 -1.37 17.40
N GLY A 51 14.61 -0.68 16.27
CA GLY A 51 13.46 -0.38 15.41
C GLY A 51 12.70 -1.63 15.01
N GLN A 52 13.40 -2.70 14.61
CA GLN A 52 12.78 -3.99 14.29
C GLN A 52 12.03 -4.63 15.47
N GLY A 53 12.44 -4.35 16.72
CA GLY A 53 11.81 -4.90 17.92
C GLY A 53 10.66 -4.05 18.47
N GLU A 54 10.75 -2.72 18.35
CA GLU A 54 9.82 -1.78 18.97
C GLU A 54 8.73 -1.26 18.02
N ILE A 55 9.03 -1.14 16.72
CA ILE A 55 8.10 -0.59 15.72
C ILE A 55 7.56 -1.72 14.85
N THR A 56 6.24 -1.90 14.87
CA THR A 56 5.55 -2.87 14.02
C THR A 56 5.84 -2.58 12.54
N GLY A 57 6.31 -3.60 11.81
CA GLY A 57 6.60 -3.47 10.37
C GLY A 57 7.74 -2.52 10.03
N PHE A 58 8.69 -2.28 10.93
CA PHE A 58 9.76 -1.28 10.78
C PHE A 58 10.53 -1.33 9.44
N SER A 59 10.81 -2.51 8.90
CA SER A 59 11.50 -2.66 7.61
C SER A 59 10.71 -2.05 6.47
N ASP A 60 9.44 -2.43 6.34
CA ASP A 60 8.52 -1.91 5.33
C ASP A 60 8.28 -0.40 5.54
N GLY A 61 8.16 0.06 6.80
CA GLY A 61 8.04 1.48 7.12
C GLY A 61 9.25 2.31 6.71
N LEU A 62 10.48 1.80 6.89
CA LEU A 62 11.71 2.47 6.43
C LEU A 62 11.77 2.54 4.90
N ILE A 63 11.36 1.48 4.21
CA ILE A 63 11.26 1.46 2.75
C ILE A 63 10.27 2.53 2.28
N ALA A 64 9.08 2.60 2.88
CA ALA A 64 8.06 3.59 2.56
C ALA A 64 8.55 5.04 2.72
N VAL A 65 9.23 5.33 3.86
CA VAL A 65 9.83 6.64 4.12
C VAL A 65 10.86 7.00 3.05
N ARG A 66 11.78 6.10 2.72
CA ARG A 66 12.83 6.36 1.73
C ARG A 66 12.29 6.52 0.32
N ALA A 67 11.36 5.66 -0.08
CA ALA A 67 10.71 5.75 -1.39
C ALA A 67 9.99 7.10 -1.51
N THR A 68 9.22 7.48 -0.49
CA THR A 68 8.50 8.75 -0.45
C THR A 68 9.46 9.93 -0.51
N GLN A 69 10.55 9.93 0.27
CA GLN A 69 11.55 11.01 0.23
C GLN A 69 12.15 11.21 -1.17
N ILE A 70 12.47 10.11 -1.88
CA ILE A 70 12.99 10.17 -3.25
C ILE A 70 11.96 10.79 -4.18
N ALA A 71 10.71 10.29 -4.13
CA ALA A 71 9.63 10.77 -4.98
C ALA A 71 9.27 12.23 -4.69
N THR A 72 8.95 12.57 -3.45
CA THR A 72 8.64 13.93 -3.00
C THR A 72 9.79 14.90 -3.32
N GLY A 73 11.05 14.49 -3.10
CA GLY A 73 12.20 15.34 -3.39
C GLY A 73 12.39 15.68 -4.87
N ALA A 74 11.95 14.81 -5.78
CA ALA A 74 11.93 15.08 -7.22
C ALA A 74 10.72 15.94 -7.62
N LEU A 75 9.52 15.56 -7.17
CA LEU A 75 8.28 16.26 -7.51
C LEU A 75 8.26 17.71 -7.01
N LEU A 76 8.79 17.98 -5.81
CA LEU A 76 8.92 19.35 -5.29
C LEU A 76 9.87 20.23 -6.13
N LYS A 77 10.72 19.63 -6.97
CA LYS A 77 11.58 20.34 -7.93
C LYS A 77 10.95 20.45 -9.33
N GLY A 78 9.75 19.92 -9.52
CA GLY A 78 9.11 19.81 -10.83
C GLY A 78 9.74 18.75 -11.74
N GLU A 79 10.39 17.74 -11.16
CA GLU A 79 11.05 16.65 -11.88
C GLU A 79 10.40 15.30 -11.53
N PHE A 80 10.48 14.33 -12.45
CA PHE A 80 10.10 12.96 -12.14
C PHE A 80 11.15 12.26 -11.28
N PRO A 81 10.74 11.32 -10.40
CA PRO A 81 11.67 10.41 -9.76
C PRO A 81 12.51 9.62 -10.79
N PRO A 82 13.65 9.03 -10.35
CA PRO A 82 14.51 8.26 -11.24
C PRO A 82 13.79 7.09 -11.91
N ASP A 83 14.26 6.73 -13.11
CA ASP A 83 13.72 5.64 -13.93
C ASP A 83 14.87 4.78 -14.48
N PRO A 84 15.01 3.51 -14.05
CA PRO A 84 14.14 2.82 -13.10
C PRO A 84 14.26 3.35 -11.66
N PHE A 85 13.22 3.14 -10.84
CA PHE A 85 13.22 3.56 -9.44
C PHE A 85 14.26 2.75 -8.62
N PRO A 86 15.09 3.38 -7.77
CA PRO A 86 16.24 2.73 -7.13
C PRO A 86 15.86 1.92 -5.87
N VAL A 87 15.20 0.77 -6.05
CA VAL A 87 14.67 -0.04 -4.93
C VAL A 87 15.74 -0.74 -4.08
N SER A 88 16.89 -1.10 -4.67
CA SER A 88 17.95 -1.88 -3.99
C SER A 88 18.56 -1.19 -2.76
N GLY A 89 18.41 0.13 -2.66
CA GLY A 89 18.93 0.93 -1.54
C GLY A 89 17.91 1.24 -0.44
N LEU A 90 16.64 0.86 -0.62
CA LEU A 90 15.56 1.25 0.30
C LEU A 90 15.57 0.43 1.59
N SER A 91 15.92 -0.85 1.52
CA SER A 91 15.91 -1.74 2.68
C SER A 91 16.94 -1.33 3.74
N GLY A 92 16.58 -1.51 5.01
CA GLY A 92 17.49 -1.34 6.13
C GLY A 92 18.63 -2.36 6.16
N ASP A 93 18.50 -3.48 5.44
CA ASP A 93 19.57 -4.45 5.26
C ASP A 93 20.71 -3.91 4.41
N ALA A 94 20.37 -3.26 3.29
CA ALA A 94 21.33 -2.59 2.42
C ALA A 94 21.89 -1.33 3.08
N ASN A 95 21.01 -0.49 3.65
CA ASN A 95 21.38 0.81 4.23
C ASN A 95 20.75 0.99 5.60
N LYS A 96 21.53 0.87 6.67
CA LYS A 96 21.03 1.03 8.04
C LYS A 96 20.48 2.46 8.27
N PRO A 97 19.38 2.63 9.05
CA PRO A 97 18.69 3.90 9.20
C PRO A 97 19.50 4.91 10.01
N SER A 98 19.34 6.18 9.65
CA SER A 98 19.74 7.36 10.40
C SER A 98 18.71 7.70 11.48
N LEU A 99 19.08 8.59 12.40
CA LEU A 99 18.16 9.10 13.42
C LEU A 99 16.99 9.88 12.82
N GLU A 100 17.19 10.54 11.68
CA GLU A 100 16.13 11.33 11.05
C GLU A 100 15.10 10.43 10.35
N GLU A 101 15.58 9.39 9.65
CA GLU A 101 14.69 8.35 9.12
C GLU A 101 13.91 7.66 10.23
N LEU A 102 14.54 7.39 11.38
CA LEU A 102 13.83 6.80 12.52
C LEU A 102 12.67 7.68 12.98
N LYS A 103 12.86 9.00 13.13
CA LYS A 103 11.77 9.90 13.54
C LYS A 103 10.62 9.84 12.54
N GLN A 104 10.93 9.85 11.25
CA GLN A 104 9.91 9.77 10.21
C GLN A 104 9.16 8.44 10.25
N VAL A 105 9.87 7.31 10.47
CA VAL A 105 9.22 6.00 10.65
C VAL A 105 8.37 5.98 11.93
N GLN A 106 8.78 6.63 13.01
CA GLN A 106 7.98 6.75 14.24
C GLN A 106 6.71 7.57 14.01
N THR A 107 6.81 8.71 13.31
CA THR A 107 5.64 9.51 12.92
C THR A 107 4.72 8.70 12.02
N LEU A 108 5.27 8.02 11.01
CA LEU A 108 4.49 7.18 10.09
C LEU A 108 3.80 6.03 10.83
N HIS A 109 4.47 5.41 11.81
CA HIS A 109 3.87 4.36 12.62
C HIS A 109 2.67 4.88 13.45
N GLN A 110 2.73 6.12 13.94
CA GLN A 110 1.59 6.75 14.61
C GLN A 110 0.42 6.96 13.65
N VAL A 111 0.70 7.39 12.41
CA VAL A 111 -0.30 7.51 11.35
C VAL A 111 -0.94 6.16 11.04
N VAL A 112 -0.16 5.10 10.87
CA VAL A 112 -0.69 3.76 10.58
C VAL A 112 -1.51 3.22 11.77
N ALA A 113 -1.08 3.49 13.01
CA ALA A 113 -1.86 3.13 14.19
C ALA A 113 -3.17 3.93 14.33
N TYR A 114 -3.25 5.13 13.76
CA TYR A 114 -4.50 5.88 13.64
C TYR A 114 -5.39 5.26 12.56
N LEU A 115 -4.85 5.00 11.37
CA LEU A 115 -5.59 4.35 10.27
C LEU A 115 -6.16 2.99 10.69
N GLU A 116 -5.38 2.18 11.42
CA GLU A 116 -5.85 0.92 12.02
C GLU A 116 -7.14 1.13 12.83
N LYS A 117 -7.16 2.15 13.70
CA LYS A 117 -8.33 2.42 14.55
C LYS A 117 -9.49 2.96 13.74
N SER A 118 -9.23 3.88 12.81
CA SER A 118 -10.26 4.50 11.98
C SER A 118 -10.99 3.47 11.15
N ILE A 119 -10.25 2.58 10.46
CA ILE A 119 -10.78 1.48 9.66
C ILE A 119 -11.55 0.49 10.53
N LEU A 120 -11.00 0.08 11.68
CA LEU A 120 -11.72 -0.82 12.61
C LEU A 120 -12.97 -0.17 13.24
N SER A 121 -13.15 1.15 13.11
CA SER A 121 -14.27 1.89 13.71
C SER A 121 -15.29 2.40 12.71
N SER A 122 -14.99 2.40 11.41
CA SER A 122 -15.87 2.99 10.38
C SER A 122 -17.17 2.20 10.22
N ASP A 123 -17.12 0.87 10.35
CA ASP A 123 -18.31 0.03 10.47
C ASP A 123 -17.95 -1.31 11.16
N PRO A 124 -18.56 -1.65 12.32
CA PRO A 124 -18.31 -2.93 12.98
C PRO A 124 -18.82 -4.14 12.18
N ASP A 125 -19.74 -3.95 11.23
CA ASP A 125 -20.23 -5.01 10.35
C ASP A 125 -19.33 -5.19 9.11
N ASN A 126 -18.38 -4.28 8.86
CA ASN A 126 -17.47 -4.36 7.71
C ASN A 126 -16.44 -5.49 7.81
N PHE A 127 -16.17 -6.03 9.00
CA PHE A 127 -15.21 -7.12 9.13
C PHE A 127 -15.87 -8.39 9.65
N VAL A 128 -16.12 -9.32 8.72
CA VAL A 128 -16.55 -10.67 9.04
C VAL A 128 -15.35 -11.53 9.43
N SER A 129 -15.50 -12.35 10.48
CA SER A 129 -14.47 -13.27 10.96
C SER A 129 -13.21 -12.56 11.47
N MET A 130 -13.38 -11.65 12.41
CA MET A 130 -12.27 -11.00 13.11
C MET A 130 -11.44 -12.01 13.91
N PRO A 131 -10.21 -11.67 14.32
CA PRO A 131 -9.34 -12.58 15.09
C PRO A 131 -10.00 -13.24 16.31
N ASP A 132 -10.98 -12.55 16.91
CA ASP A 132 -11.75 -12.99 18.09
C ASP A 132 -12.88 -13.98 17.75
N ASP A 133 -13.41 -13.98 16.52
CA ASP A 133 -14.55 -14.82 16.09
C ASP A 133 -14.16 -16.29 15.88
N PHE A 134 -12.87 -16.55 15.71
CA PHE A 134 -12.36 -17.91 15.57
C PHE A 134 -12.27 -18.60 16.92
N ASP A 135 -13.37 -19.25 17.34
CA ASP A 135 -13.56 -20.24 18.41
C ASP A 135 -12.29 -20.63 19.22
N CYS A 136 -11.63 -19.64 19.82
CA CYS A 136 -10.37 -19.78 20.52
C CYS A 136 -10.72 -19.76 21.99
N LYS A 137 -10.88 -20.95 22.57
CA LYS A 137 -11.17 -21.17 24.00
C LYS A 137 -10.07 -20.62 24.96
N ARG A 138 -9.10 -19.85 24.47
CA ARG A 138 -7.94 -19.32 25.20
C ARG A 138 -7.61 -17.88 24.75
N ASP A 139 -7.63 -16.95 25.69
CA ASP A 139 -7.27 -15.54 25.49
C ASP A 139 -5.88 -15.34 24.85
N GLU A 140 -4.93 -16.24 25.11
CA GLU A 140 -3.58 -16.16 24.53
C GLU A 140 -3.55 -16.36 23.01
N CYS A 141 -4.42 -17.22 22.47
CA CYS A 141 -4.55 -17.42 21.02
C CYS A 141 -5.04 -16.14 20.33
N ALA A 142 -6.11 -15.54 20.86
CA ALA A 142 -6.69 -14.32 20.31
C ALA A 142 -5.67 -13.17 20.33
N ARG A 143 -4.96 -12.97 21.45
CA ARG A 143 -3.90 -11.95 21.56
C ARG A 143 -2.79 -12.13 20.53
N LEU A 144 -2.42 -13.36 20.25
CA LEU A 144 -1.36 -13.67 19.29
C LEU A 144 -1.82 -13.47 17.85
N LYS A 145 -3.06 -13.86 17.50
CA LYS A 145 -3.67 -13.55 16.20
C LYS A 145 -3.78 -12.06 15.96
N TRP A 146 -4.21 -11.29 16.96
CA TRP A 146 -4.24 -9.82 16.89
C TRP A 146 -2.86 -9.21 16.69
N LYS A 147 -1.82 -9.80 17.28
CA LYS A 147 -0.44 -9.35 17.04
C LYS A 147 -0.04 -9.55 15.58
N VAL A 148 -0.33 -10.72 15.01
CA VAL A 148 -0.05 -11.04 13.59
C VAL A 148 -0.87 -10.13 12.68
N TRP A 149 -2.17 -10.02 12.92
CA TRP A 149 -3.09 -9.16 12.18
C TRP A 149 -2.56 -7.73 12.12
N ARG A 150 -2.23 -7.15 13.28
CA ARG A 150 -1.70 -5.78 13.36
C ARG A 150 -0.39 -5.65 12.61
N GLU A 151 0.49 -6.63 12.73
CA GLU A 151 1.77 -6.61 12.04
C GLU A 151 1.61 -6.63 10.52
N GLU A 152 0.78 -7.53 9.99
CA GLU A 152 0.54 -7.64 8.55
C GLU A 152 -0.24 -6.44 8.00
N PHE A 153 -1.23 -5.94 8.74
CA PHE A 153 -1.94 -4.70 8.38
C PHE A 153 -0.98 -3.52 8.28
N HIS A 154 -0.12 -3.29 9.29
CA HIS A 154 0.84 -2.17 9.27
C HIS A 154 1.81 -2.29 8.08
N ARG A 155 2.32 -3.49 7.82
CA ARG A 155 3.20 -3.76 6.67
C ARG A 155 2.49 -3.51 5.34
N ALA A 156 1.22 -3.88 5.22
CA ALA A 156 0.41 -3.65 4.03
C ALA A 156 0.21 -2.15 3.76
N ILE A 157 -0.09 -1.35 4.79
CA ILE A 157 -0.15 0.11 4.67
C ILE A 157 1.20 0.66 4.20
N TYR A 158 2.32 0.27 4.82
CA TYR A 158 3.64 0.76 4.38
C TYR A 158 3.95 0.39 2.93
N ARG A 159 3.54 -0.79 2.46
CA ARG A 159 3.72 -1.19 1.06
C ARG A 159 2.82 -0.42 0.11
N ASN A 160 1.59 -0.12 0.50
CA ASN A 160 0.74 0.81 -0.24
C ASN A 160 1.44 2.16 -0.42
N LEU A 161 2.01 2.70 0.67
CA LEU A 161 2.77 3.96 0.60
C LEU A 161 4.02 3.87 -0.28
N ALA A 162 4.79 2.77 -0.16
CA ALA A 162 5.96 2.54 -0.99
C ALA A 162 5.57 2.40 -2.48
N ALA A 163 4.48 1.69 -2.77
CA ALA A 163 3.97 1.51 -4.13
C ALA A 163 3.55 2.84 -4.76
N GLY A 164 2.85 3.70 -4.00
CA GLY A 164 2.51 5.05 -4.43
C GLY A 164 3.76 5.84 -4.82
N ALA A 165 4.80 5.83 -3.98
CA ALA A 165 6.05 6.52 -4.26
C ALA A 165 6.85 5.92 -5.43
N ILE A 166 6.91 4.60 -5.57
CA ILE A 166 7.68 3.91 -6.61
C ILE A 166 7.03 4.11 -7.99
N LEU A 167 5.71 4.04 -8.07
CA LEU A 167 4.98 4.09 -9.33
C LEU A 167 4.49 5.48 -9.71
N CYS A 168 4.71 6.52 -8.90
CA CYS A 168 4.18 7.85 -9.18
C CYS A 168 4.63 8.42 -10.53
N ARG A 169 5.88 8.20 -10.95
CA ARG A 169 6.35 8.58 -12.29
C ARG A 169 5.50 7.94 -13.38
N ALA A 170 5.22 6.66 -13.25
CA ALA A 170 4.51 5.91 -14.27
C ALA A 170 3.09 6.42 -14.49
N TYR A 171 2.42 6.80 -13.41
CA TYR A 171 1.06 7.35 -13.45
C TYR A 171 1.02 8.84 -13.76
N HIS A 172 2.03 9.64 -13.41
CA HIS A 172 2.04 11.07 -13.74
C HIS A 172 2.66 11.40 -15.10
N ALA A 173 3.60 10.60 -15.62
CA ALA A 173 4.26 10.91 -16.89
C ALA A 173 3.30 11.08 -18.08
N PRO A 174 2.24 10.27 -18.24
CA PRO A 174 1.24 10.49 -19.27
C PRO A 174 0.45 11.79 -19.09
N ILE A 175 0.29 12.25 -17.84
CA ILE A 175 -0.46 13.47 -17.54
C ILE A 175 0.36 14.72 -17.85
N VAL A 176 1.68 14.68 -17.62
CA VAL A 176 2.61 15.81 -17.86
C VAL A 176 3.24 15.78 -19.27
N SER A 177 2.84 14.83 -20.12
CA SER A 177 3.44 14.65 -21.46
C SER A 177 3.20 15.83 -22.40
N ASP A 178 4.19 16.16 -23.23
CA ASP A 178 4.05 17.14 -24.32
C ASP A 178 3.10 16.67 -25.43
N ASP A 179 2.86 15.35 -25.54
CA ASP A 179 1.99 14.74 -26.55
C ASP A 179 0.49 14.81 -26.19
N ARG A 180 0.15 15.35 -25.01
CA ARG A 180 -1.24 15.44 -24.54
C ARG A 180 -2.03 16.50 -25.33
N PRO A 181 -3.37 16.38 -25.42
CA PRO A 181 -4.22 17.42 -26.00
C PRO A 181 -4.11 18.78 -25.29
N SER A 182 -4.38 19.90 -26.00
CA SER A 182 -4.21 21.27 -25.48
C SER A 182 -5.06 21.59 -24.24
N ASP A 183 -6.23 20.96 -24.12
CA ASP A 183 -7.18 21.17 -23.04
C ASP A 183 -7.32 19.91 -22.16
N PHE A 184 -6.25 19.12 -22.07
CA PHE A 184 -6.22 17.86 -21.34
C PHE A 184 -6.68 18.02 -19.88
N LEU A 185 -7.67 17.22 -19.46
CA LEU A 185 -8.33 17.22 -18.16
C LEU A 185 -9.23 18.42 -17.86
N ALA A 186 -9.43 19.37 -18.77
CA ALA A 186 -10.24 20.56 -18.49
C ALA A 186 -11.68 20.21 -18.08
N SER A 187 -12.36 19.36 -18.86
CA SER A 187 -13.72 18.90 -18.55
C SER A 187 -13.78 18.03 -17.30
N PHE A 188 -12.79 17.15 -17.11
CA PHE A 188 -12.68 16.33 -15.90
C PHE A 188 -12.59 17.21 -14.64
N LEU A 189 -11.72 18.21 -14.64
CA LEU A 189 -11.56 19.13 -13.51
C LEU A 189 -12.82 19.99 -13.28
N GLU A 190 -13.47 20.45 -14.35
CA GLU A 190 -14.71 21.23 -14.25
C GLU A 190 -15.82 20.42 -13.57
N ILE A 191 -15.94 19.12 -13.88
CA ILE A 191 -16.91 18.23 -13.23
C ILE A 191 -16.52 17.99 -11.76
N MET A 192 -15.25 17.68 -11.48
CA MET A 192 -14.78 17.42 -10.10
C MET A 192 -14.87 18.65 -9.18
N GLU A 193 -14.82 19.85 -9.75
CA GLU A 193 -14.96 21.13 -9.03
C GLU A 193 -16.40 21.66 -9.02
N SER A 194 -17.34 20.98 -9.69
CA SER A 194 -18.75 21.38 -9.71
C SER A 194 -19.44 21.08 -8.37
N ASP A 195 -20.53 21.79 -8.08
CA ASP A 195 -21.37 21.52 -6.91
C ASP A 195 -22.24 20.26 -7.10
N ASP A 196 -22.29 19.71 -8.32
CA ASP A 196 -23.05 18.51 -8.65
C ASP A 196 -22.28 17.26 -8.20
N ASP A 197 -23.01 16.20 -7.84
CA ASP A 197 -22.38 14.92 -7.51
C ASP A 197 -21.66 14.37 -8.77
N PRO A 198 -20.33 14.17 -8.73
CA PRO A 198 -19.59 13.60 -9.85
C PRO A 198 -20.13 12.22 -10.29
N TYR A 199 -20.89 11.50 -9.46
CA TYR A 199 -21.52 10.24 -9.85
C TYR A 199 -22.76 10.41 -10.74
N ASP A 200 -23.39 11.60 -10.76
CA ASP A 200 -24.58 11.87 -11.57
C ASP A 200 -24.24 12.26 -13.03
N VAL A 201 -22.96 12.55 -13.31
CA VAL A 201 -22.50 12.93 -14.65
C VAL A 201 -22.15 11.69 -15.46
N LEU A 202 -22.97 11.39 -16.46
CA LEU A 202 -22.81 10.20 -17.32
C LEU A 202 -21.94 10.43 -18.57
N GLU A 203 -21.81 11.67 -19.03
CA GLU A 203 -21.13 12.02 -20.28
C GLU A 203 -20.24 13.26 -20.14
N GLY A 204 -19.30 13.45 -21.08
CA GLY A 204 -18.50 14.68 -21.16
C GLY A 204 -17.21 14.72 -20.34
N TRP A 205 -16.86 13.63 -19.65
CA TRP A 205 -15.62 13.51 -18.87
C TRP A 205 -14.34 13.72 -19.67
N PHE A 206 -14.31 13.16 -20.89
CA PHE A 206 -13.16 13.19 -21.78
C PHE A 206 -13.62 13.42 -23.22
N SER A 207 -12.95 14.33 -23.93
CA SER A 207 -13.12 14.50 -25.37
C SER A 207 -12.58 13.30 -26.15
N ALA A 208 -13.02 13.14 -27.41
CA ALA A 208 -12.53 12.05 -28.28
C ALA A 208 -11.00 12.08 -28.49
N ALA A 209 -10.38 13.27 -28.47
CA ALA A 209 -8.94 13.41 -28.57
C ALA A 209 -8.23 12.88 -27.32
N GLU A 210 -8.76 13.16 -26.13
CA GLU A 210 -8.25 12.67 -24.85
C GLU A 210 -8.44 11.16 -24.72
N GLN A 211 -9.60 10.62 -25.09
CA GLN A 211 -9.83 9.18 -25.11
C GLN A 211 -8.83 8.47 -26.04
N SER A 212 -8.61 9.01 -27.25
CA SER A 212 -7.62 8.49 -28.20
C SER A 212 -6.20 8.54 -27.63
N TYR A 213 -5.85 9.62 -26.93
CA TYR A 213 -4.55 9.77 -26.25
C TYR A 213 -4.38 8.76 -25.11
N LEU A 214 -5.33 8.69 -24.17
CA LEU A 214 -5.30 7.81 -23.01
C LEU A 214 -5.26 6.33 -23.40
N SER A 215 -5.93 5.95 -24.49
CA SER A 215 -5.91 4.57 -25.00
C SER A 215 -4.52 4.07 -25.43
N LYS A 216 -3.59 4.99 -25.72
CA LYS A 216 -2.20 4.67 -26.10
C LYS A 216 -1.31 4.43 -24.88
N VAL A 217 -1.75 4.84 -23.69
CA VAL A 217 -1.00 4.70 -22.44
C VAL A 217 -1.27 3.30 -21.88
N PRO A 218 -0.28 2.40 -21.83
CA PRO A 218 -0.51 1.01 -21.42
C PRO A 218 -1.12 0.86 -20.02
N LEU A 219 -0.72 1.72 -19.06
CA LEU A 219 -1.22 1.67 -17.68
C LEU A 219 -2.71 2.03 -17.55
N TYR A 220 -3.22 2.84 -18.47
CA TYR A 220 -4.63 3.23 -18.52
C TYR A 220 -5.45 2.33 -19.45
N SER A 221 -4.78 1.40 -20.15
CA SER A 221 -5.38 0.51 -21.14
C SER A 221 -5.53 -0.91 -20.60
N ILE A 222 -6.77 -1.40 -20.51
CA ILE A 222 -7.09 -2.74 -20.03
C ILE A 222 -6.57 -3.83 -20.98
N ARG A 223 -6.43 -3.53 -22.27
CA ARG A 223 -5.89 -4.49 -23.24
C ARG A 223 -4.39 -4.65 -23.13
N ASP A 224 -3.70 -3.54 -22.96
CA ASP A 224 -2.26 -3.44 -23.13
C ASP A 224 -1.52 -3.29 -21.80
N TYR A 225 -2.17 -3.40 -20.63
CA TYR A 225 -1.48 -3.26 -19.34
C TYR A 225 -0.35 -4.28 -19.17
N HIS A 226 -0.45 -5.47 -19.79
CA HIS A 226 0.62 -6.48 -19.84
C HIS A 226 1.90 -5.98 -20.56
N ARG A 227 1.82 -4.87 -21.30
CA ARG A 227 3.01 -4.19 -21.85
C ARG A 227 3.70 -3.29 -20.82
N SER A 228 3.11 -3.14 -19.64
CA SER A 228 3.62 -2.34 -18.52
C SER A 228 4.50 -3.15 -17.56
N ASP A 229 4.88 -4.38 -17.90
CA ASP A 229 5.74 -5.23 -17.06
C ASP A 229 7.03 -4.51 -16.61
N ALA A 230 7.65 -3.77 -17.54
CA ALA A 230 8.85 -2.99 -17.24
C ALA A 230 8.60 -1.87 -16.21
N VAL A 231 7.39 -1.31 -16.20
CA VAL A 231 6.96 -0.27 -15.26
C VAL A 231 6.80 -0.84 -13.86
N PHE A 232 6.22 -2.04 -13.75
CA PHE A 232 5.99 -2.69 -12.46
C PHE A 232 7.25 -3.33 -11.87
N LYS A 233 8.31 -3.50 -12.67
CA LYS A 233 9.51 -4.22 -12.27
C LYS A 233 10.15 -3.74 -10.95
N PRO A 234 10.29 -2.42 -10.67
CA PRO A 234 10.85 -1.98 -9.39
C PRO A 234 9.98 -2.41 -8.19
N LEU A 235 8.66 -2.31 -8.30
CA LEU A 235 7.74 -2.71 -7.22
C LEU A 235 7.67 -4.23 -7.07
N GLU A 236 7.70 -4.97 -8.19
CA GLU A 236 7.84 -6.42 -8.20
C GLU A 236 9.09 -6.86 -7.44
N ASP A 237 10.25 -6.30 -7.76
CA ASP A 237 11.53 -6.65 -7.13
C ASP A 237 11.46 -6.44 -5.61
N LEU A 238 10.77 -5.38 -5.16
CA LEU A 238 10.52 -5.11 -3.75
C LEU A 238 9.66 -6.21 -3.10
N PHE A 239 8.53 -6.56 -3.70
CA PHE A 239 7.64 -7.61 -3.17
C PHE A 239 8.35 -8.98 -3.13
N ILE A 240 9.14 -9.30 -4.15
CA ILE A 240 9.90 -10.54 -4.21
C ILE A 240 10.99 -10.60 -3.14
N GLU A 241 11.73 -9.50 -2.95
CA GLU A 241 12.78 -9.45 -1.94
C GLU A 241 12.20 -9.53 -0.52
N GLU A 242 11.15 -8.76 -0.21
CA GLU A 242 10.57 -8.72 1.13
C GLU A 242 9.76 -9.98 1.47
N SER A 243 9.16 -10.66 0.50
CA SER A 243 8.52 -11.98 0.71
C SER A 243 9.52 -13.08 1.04
N ARG A 244 10.74 -13.03 0.48
CA ARG A 244 11.80 -14.01 0.79
C ARG A 244 12.32 -13.90 2.23
N LYS A 245 12.30 -12.69 2.80
CA LYS A 245 12.81 -12.41 4.15
C LYS A 245 11.87 -12.89 5.25
N ARG A 246 10.65 -13.30 4.92
CA ARG A 246 9.66 -13.70 5.90
C ARG A 246 9.93 -15.12 6.36
N GLU A 247 9.89 -15.29 7.68
CA GLU A 247 9.76 -16.63 8.24
C GLU A 247 8.40 -17.20 7.82
N PRO A 248 8.33 -18.48 7.44
CA PRO A 248 7.07 -19.13 7.16
C PRO A 248 6.14 -18.95 8.36
N PHE A 249 4.98 -18.37 8.12
CA PHE A 249 3.98 -18.29 9.16
C PHE A 249 3.46 -19.70 9.44
N ASP A 250 3.67 -20.20 10.67
CA ASP A 250 3.08 -21.47 11.12
C ASP A 250 1.80 -21.20 11.93
N PRO A 251 0.62 -21.14 11.29
CA PRO A 251 -0.64 -20.99 12.01
C PRO A 251 -0.94 -22.19 12.92
N TYR A 252 -0.31 -23.34 12.69
CA TYR A 252 -0.58 -24.60 13.38
C TYR A 252 0.22 -24.75 14.67
N GLY A 253 1.40 -24.12 14.75
CA GLY A 253 2.17 -23.99 15.99
C GLY A 253 1.40 -23.24 17.09
N MET A 254 0.46 -22.37 16.71
CA MET A 254 -0.40 -21.63 17.64
C MET A 254 -1.66 -22.40 18.08
N VAL A 255 -2.10 -23.37 17.27
CA VAL A 255 -3.36 -24.10 17.44
C VAL A 255 -3.03 -25.58 17.59
N ALA A 256 -2.51 -25.97 18.76
CA ALA A 256 -2.07 -27.33 19.07
C ALA A 256 -3.18 -28.42 19.09
N SER A 257 -4.35 -28.18 18.48
CA SER A 257 -5.46 -29.12 18.48
C SER A 257 -6.39 -28.93 17.28
N ASP A 258 -5.93 -29.24 16.06
CA ASP A 258 -6.67 -30.17 15.19
C ASP A 258 -5.89 -30.47 13.91
N ARG A 259 -5.77 -31.76 13.55
CA ARG A 259 -5.11 -32.17 12.32
C ARG A 259 -5.94 -31.85 11.05
N SER A 260 -7.21 -31.44 11.21
CA SER A 260 -8.09 -31.04 10.10
C SER A 260 -7.90 -29.58 9.64
N ARG A 261 -7.14 -28.76 10.37
CA ARG A 261 -6.98 -27.33 10.04
C ARG A 261 -5.92 -27.03 8.98
N LYS A 262 -5.12 -28.02 8.56
CA LYS A 262 -4.05 -27.87 7.53
C LYS A 262 -4.52 -27.32 6.18
N ASP A 263 -5.83 -27.18 5.98
CA ASP A 263 -6.47 -26.68 4.76
C ASP A 263 -7.02 -25.24 4.91
N GLN A 264 -6.62 -24.49 5.94
CA GLN A 264 -7.14 -23.14 6.25
C GLN A 264 -6.09 -22.03 6.06
N SER A 265 -5.36 -22.03 4.94
CA SER A 265 -4.46 -20.94 4.57
C SER A 265 -5.10 -20.08 3.47
N LEU A 266 -4.82 -18.78 3.39
CA LEU A 266 -5.41 -17.95 2.31
C LEU A 266 -5.01 -18.47 0.93
N PHE A 267 -3.80 -19.02 0.80
CA PHE A 267 -3.27 -19.59 -0.43
C PHE A 267 -4.15 -20.75 -0.90
N LYS A 268 -4.57 -21.61 0.03
CA LYS A 268 -5.50 -22.68 -0.26
C LYS A 268 -6.93 -22.17 -0.46
N THR A 269 -7.44 -21.29 0.38
CA THR A 269 -8.81 -20.77 0.29
C THR A 269 -9.07 -20.06 -1.05
N PHE A 270 -8.16 -19.19 -1.47
CA PHE A 270 -8.27 -18.47 -2.73
C PHE A 270 -7.69 -19.25 -3.92
N GLY A 271 -7.04 -20.39 -3.68
CA GLY A 271 -6.52 -21.33 -4.68
C GLY A 271 -7.32 -22.63 -4.83
N GLU A 272 -8.38 -22.84 -4.05
CA GLU A 272 -9.10 -24.12 -4.02
C GLU A 272 -9.79 -24.42 -5.35
N TYR A 273 -10.24 -23.37 -6.03
CA TYR A 273 -11.02 -23.44 -7.27
C TYR A 273 -10.18 -23.30 -8.54
N VAL A 274 -8.88 -23.03 -8.42
CA VAL A 274 -7.97 -22.79 -9.55
C VAL A 274 -6.61 -23.40 -9.25
N ASP A 275 -6.09 -24.21 -10.17
CA ASP A 275 -4.74 -24.76 -10.02
C ASP A 275 -3.69 -23.65 -10.00
N ILE A 276 -3.20 -23.32 -8.80
CA ILE A 276 -2.13 -22.34 -8.62
C ILE A 276 -0.83 -22.94 -9.15
N ARG A 277 -0.37 -22.42 -10.28
CA ARG A 277 0.91 -22.81 -10.87
C ARG A 277 1.94 -21.75 -10.52
N ASN A 278 3.10 -22.19 -10.05
CA ASN A 278 4.23 -21.31 -9.74
C ASN A 278 5.28 -21.41 -10.85
N PRO A 279 5.08 -20.73 -12.01
CA PRO A 279 5.93 -20.88 -13.18
C PRO A 279 7.36 -20.40 -12.92
N GLU A 280 7.52 -19.38 -12.08
CA GLU A 280 8.81 -18.83 -11.68
C GLU A 280 9.57 -19.75 -10.69
N SER A 281 8.99 -20.90 -10.34
CA SER A 281 9.62 -21.93 -9.51
C SER A 281 10.11 -21.40 -8.16
N LEU A 282 9.35 -20.47 -7.57
CA LEU A 282 9.63 -20.00 -6.21
C LEU A 282 9.58 -21.17 -5.23
N ASP A 283 10.37 -21.10 -4.17
CA ASP A 283 10.23 -22.03 -3.05
C ASP A 283 8.79 -21.96 -2.47
N PRO A 284 8.15 -23.06 -2.04
CA PRO A 284 6.76 -23.04 -1.58
C PRO A 284 6.47 -22.01 -0.49
N ASP A 285 7.37 -21.85 0.49
CA ASP A 285 7.18 -20.89 1.58
C ASP A 285 7.31 -19.45 1.05
N HIS A 286 8.19 -19.23 0.08
CA HIS A 286 8.34 -17.94 -0.58
C HIS A 286 7.11 -17.59 -1.43
N ALA A 287 6.58 -18.55 -2.20
CA ALA A 287 5.39 -18.39 -3.01
C ALA A 287 4.15 -18.05 -2.15
N GLU A 288 3.97 -18.77 -1.04
CA GLU A 288 2.86 -18.54 -0.10
C GLU A 288 2.96 -17.16 0.55
N ASN A 289 4.15 -16.77 1.03
CA ASN A 289 4.39 -15.44 1.57
C ASN A 289 4.09 -14.35 0.54
N LEU A 290 4.57 -14.48 -0.70
CA LEU A 290 4.32 -13.51 -1.76
C LEU A 290 2.82 -13.37 -2.04
N PHE A 291 2.09 -14.49 -2.10
CA PHE A 291 0.65 -14.49 -2.31
C PHE A 291 -0.08 -13.72 -1.21
N TYR A 292 0.27 -13.93 0.06
CA TYR A 292 -0.29 -13.17 1.18
C TYR A 292 -0.04 -11.67 1.06
N GLN A 293 1.18 -11.27 0.70
CA GLN A 293 1.49 -9.86 0.52
C GLN A 293 0.65 -9.22 -0.58
N ILE A 294 0.37 -9.94 -1.66
CA ILE A 294 -0.49 -9.45 -2.75
C ILE A 294 -1.92 -9.28 -2.25
N LEU A 295 -2.48 -10.26 -1.53
CA LEU A 295 -3.84 -10.14 -0.98
C LEU A 295 -3.97 -8.99 0.02
N HIS A 296 -3.01 -8.86 0.94
CA HIS A 296 -2.98 -7.73 1.89
C HIS A 296 -2.90 -6.38 1.18
N PHE A 297 -2.13 -6.31 0.09
CA PHE A 297 -2.01 -5.11 -0.73
C PHE A 297 -3.35 -4.78 -1.42
N ILE A 298 -4.02 -5.76 -2.02
CA ILE A 298 -5.34 -5.56 -2.65
C ILE A 298 -6.34 -5.01 -1.62
N ALA A 299 -6.44 -5.62 -0.44
CA ALA A 299 -7.36 -5.17 0.59
C ALA A 299 -7.07 -3.74 1.06
N VAL A 300 -5.80 -3.39 1.29
CA VAL A 300 -5.45 -2.00 1.66
C VAL A 300 -5.75 -0.99 0.56
N VAL A 301 -5.63 -1.38 -0.71
CA VAL A 301 -5.99 -0.50 -1.83
C VAL A 301 -7.49 -0.27 -1.86
N ASP A 302 -8.30 -1.29 -1.58
CA ASP A 302 -9.77 -1.21 -1.54
C ASP A 302 -10.30 -0.39 -0.34
N GLU A 303 -9.65 -0.47 0.83
CA GLU A 303 -10.02 0.31 2.02
C GLU A 303 -9.77 1.84 1.91
N GLU A 304 -9.09 2.27 0.84
CA GLU A 304 -8.79 3.68 0.54
C GLU A 304 -8.32 4.51 1.75
N PRO A 305 -7.22 4.12 2.43
CA PRO A 305 -6.84 4.69 3.72
C PRO A 305 -6.60 6.22 3.72
N LEU A 306 -6.40 6.82 2.55
CA LEU A 306 -6.25 8.26 2.38
C LEU A 306 -7.50 9.03 2.83
N GLN A 307 -8.70 8.48 2.66
CA GLN A 307 -9.96 9.15 3.00
C GLN A 307 -10.01 9.57 4.47
N PHE A 308 -9.48 8.74 5.37
CA PHE A 308 -9.45 9.01 6.81
C PHE A 308 -8.51 10.16 7.20
N LEU A 309 -7.60 10.56 6.32
CA LEU A 309 -6.64 11.65 6.59
C LEU A 309 -7.07 12.98 5.98
N LEU A 310 -7.96 12.95 4.98
CA LEU A 310 -8.43 14.13 4.24
C LEU A 310 -9.84 14.56 4.66
N ASP A 311 -10.48 13.86 5.60
CA ASP A 311 -11.88 14.12 5.99
C ASP A 311 -12.10 15.59 6.44
N PRO A 312 -13.04 16.32 5.80
CA PRO A 312 -13.41 17.68 6.19
C PRO A 312 -13.95 17.81 7.62
N SER A 313 -14.44 16.75 8.26
CA SER A 313 -14.83 16.77 9.68
C SER A 313 -13.64 17.04 10.61
N ASN A 314 -12.42 16.63 10.21
CA ASN A 314 -11.17 16.99 10.88
C ASN A 314 -10.69 18.42 10.51
N THR A 315 -11.33 19.05 9.52
CA THR A 315 -10.97 20.39 9.01
C THR A 315 -11.58 21.51 9.86
N GLU A 316 -12.71 21.30 10.55
CA GLU A 316 -13.26 22.32 11.47
C GLU A 316 -12.32 22.61 12.66
N VAL A 317 -11.45 21.64 13.02
CA VAL A 317 -10.40 21.79 14.05
C VAL A 317 -9.18 22.58 13.52
N GLN A 318 -9.04 22.81 12.21
CA GLN A 318 -7.95 23.61 11.60
C GLN A 318 -7.99 25.11 11.98
N SER A 319 -9.03 25.52 12.70
CA SER A 319 -9.19 26.88 13.24
C SER A 319 -8.22 27.20 14.39
N GLU A 320 -7.65 26.19 15.05
CA GLU A 320 -6.62 26.38 16.07
C GLU A 320 -5.23 26.36 15.43
N GLU A 321 -4.41 27.39 15.69
CA GLU A 321 -3.04 27.49 15.20
C GLU A 321 -2.25 26.20 15.52
N ILE A 322 -2.02 25.36 14.50
CA ILE A 322 -1.18 24.18 14.62
C ILE A 322 0.21 24.65 15.06
N PRO A 323 0.76 24.16 16.18
CA PRO A 323 2.11 24.51 16.59
C PRO A 323 3.11 24.13 15.49
N ASP A 324 3.96 25.08 15.08
CA ASP A 324 4.98 24.92 14.03
C ASP A 324 5.91 23.70 14.27
N ASP A 325 6.03 23.24 15.52
CA ASP A 325 6.87 22.12 15.95
C ASP A 325 6.16 20.74 15.94
N SER A 326 4.93 20.66 15.43
CA SER A 326 4.19 19.39 15.37
C SER A 326 4.93 18.35 14.51
N PRO A 327 5.09 17.09 14.99
CA PRO A 327 5.68 16.02 14.19
C PRO A 327 4.94 15.87 12.86
N SER A 328 5.69 15.87 11.76
CA SER A 328 5.14 15.64 10.43
C SER A 328 6.00 14.69 9.62
N THR A 329 5.37 14.04 8.65
CA THR A 329 6.03 13.16 7.70
C THR A 329 5.36 13.31 6.34
N PHE A 330 6.10 13.01 5.26
CA PHE A 330 5.49 12.85 3.95
C PHE A 330 5.05 11.40 3.76
N ALA A 331 3.94 11.22 3.07
CA ALA A 331 3.45 9.95 2.58
C ALA A 331 2.94 10.12 1.14
N MET A 332 2.92 9.04 0.38
CA MET A 332 2.33 9.01 -0.95
C MET A 332 1.54 7.72 -1.09
N PHE A 333 0.21 7.84 -1.12
CA PHE A 333 -0.66 6.67 -1.20
C PHE A 333 -0.70 6.15 -2.63
N PHE A 334 -0.74 4.83 -2.76
CA PHE A 334 -1.03 4.22 -4.05
C PHE A 334 -2.48 4.56 -4.45
N GLY A 335 -2.69 4.95 -5.70
CA GLY A 335 -3.96 5.53 -6.19
C GLY A 335 -3.89 7.05 -6.31
N SER A 336 -3.34 7.77 -5.33
CA SER A 336 -3.20 9.23 -5.40
C SER A 336 -1.91 9.69 -6.06
N PHE A 337 -0.79 9.00 -5.80
CA PHE A 337 0.54 9.28 -6.35
C PHE A 337 1.03 10.73 -6.14
N VAL A 338 0.43 11.46 -5.20
CA VAL A 338 0.81 12.83 -4.83
C VAL A 338 1.41 12.86 -3.43
N PRO A 339 2.41 13.73 -3.20
CA PRO A 339 3.00 13.87 -1.87
C PRO A 339 2.00 14.56 -0.92
N ILE A 340 1.72 13.89 0.19
CA ILE A 340 0.86 14.39 1.27
C ILE A 340 1.72 14.60 2.51
N LYS A 341 1.68 15.82 3.07
CA LYS A 341 2.27 16.13 4.36
C LYS A 341 1.26 15.75 5.44
N ILE A 342 1.58 14.73 6.22
CA ILE A 342 0.77 14.28 7.34
C ILE A 342 1.32 14.92 8.62
N THR A 343 0.46 15.61 9.36
CA THR A 343 0.82 16.25 10.62
C THR A 343 0.12 15.51 11.76
N VAL A 344 0.88 15.19 12.81
CA VAL A 344 0.39 14.48 14.00
C VAL A 344 0.35 15.48 15.15
N GLN A 345 -0.85 15.92 15.53
CA GLN A 345 -1.03 16.80 16.68
C GLN A 345 -1.09 16.00 17.97
N ASP A 346 -1.85 14.90 17.97
CA ASP A 346 -1.91 13.92 19.05
C ASP A 346 -2.31 12.52 18.53
N LYS A 347 -2.69 11.61 19.43
CA LYS A 347 -3.03 10.21 19.09
C LYS A 347 -4.38 10.06 18.36
N THR A 348 -5.18 11.10 18.33
CA THR A 348 -6.55 11.13 17.80
C THR A 348 -6.71 12.16 16.68
N ASN A 349 -5.81 13.15 16.62
CA ASN A 349 -5.84 14.24 15.65
C ASN A 349 -4.64 14.12 14.71
N ILE A 350 -4.90 13.53 13.54
CA ILE A 350 -3.96 13.40 12.43
C ILE A 350 -4.67 13.86 11.16
N PHE A 351 -4.02 14.72 10.40
CA PHE A 351 -4.57 15.22 9.13
C PHE A 351 -3.49 15.31 8.06
N GLY A 352 -3.91 15.14 6.81
CA GLY A 352 -3.08 15.26 5.62
C GLY A 352 -3.32 16.58 4.90
N THR A 353 -2.27 17.20 4.40
CA THR A 353 -2.34 18.32 3.45
C THR A 353 -1.53 18.01 2.21
N LEU A 354 -2.03 18.41 1.03
CA LEU A 354 -1.29 18.25 -0.21
C LEU A 354 0.00 19.09 -0.15
N ALA A 355 1.13 18.48 -0.51
CA ALA A 355 2.44 19.15 -0.48
C ALA A 355 2.70 20.00 -1.73
N LEU A 356 1.94 19.75 -2.81
CA LEU A 356 1.99 20.48 -4.07
C LEU A 356 0.64 21.17 -4.29
N PRO A 357 0.62 22.34 -4.97
CA PRO A 357 -0.62 22.96 -5.37
C PRO A 357 -1.37 22.04 -6.33
N GLY A 358 -2.67 21.88 -6.10
CA GLY A 358 -3.55 21.13 -6.99
C GLY A 358 -3.69 21.76 -8.37
N LEU A 359 -4.32 21.02 -9.27
CA LEU A 359 -4.85 21.56 -10.51
C LEU A 359 -6.21 22.21 -10.25
N GLU A 360 -6.45 23.33 -10.93
CA GLU A 360 -7.71 24.08 -10.90
C GLU A 360 -8.24 24.24 -12.33
N ALA A 361 -9.52 23.94 -12.58
CA ALA A 361 -10.13 23.96 -13.92
C ALA A 361 -9.96 25.31 -14.62
N ARG A 362 -10.11 26.41 -13.87
CA ARG A 362 -10.05 27.78 -14.40
C ARG A 362 -8.62 28.30 -14.61
N THR A 363 -7.61 27.64 -14.01
CA THR A 363 -6.21 28.09 -14.07
C THR A 363 -5.22 26.94 -14.20
N VAL A 364 -5.47 25.99 -15.12
CA VAL A 364 -4.54 24.88 -15.41
C VAL A 364 -3.16 25.45 -15.75
N LYS A 365 -2.21 25.27 -14.83
CA LYS A 365 -0.80 25.66 -14.99
C LYS A 365 0.03 24.42 -15.19
N GLU A 366 0.90 24.43 -16.19
CA GLU A 366 1.81 23.30 -16.47
C GLU A 366 2.64 22.87 -15.25
N SER A 367 3.01 23.83 -14.40
CA SER A 367 3.74 23.57 -13.15
C SER A 367 2.96 22.78 -12.10
N ASN A 368 1.64 22.72 -12.19
CA ASN A 368 0.77 22.15 -11.16
C ASN A 368 0.36 20.71 -11.45
N TYR A 369 0.67 20.15 -12.63
CA TYR A 369 0.26 18.78 -12.95
C TYR A 369 0.85 17.72 -12.02
N PHE A 370 2.03 17.97 -11.44
CA PHE A 370 2.61 17.08 -10.41
C PHE A 370 1.80 17.05 -9.10
N GLY A 371 0.91 18.03 -8.89
CA GLY A 371 -0.02 18.08 -7.78
C GLY A 371 -1.42 17.55 -8.11
N PHE A 372 -1.62 16.86 -9.24
CA PHE A 372 -2.93 16.34 -9.64
C PHE A 372 -3.52 15.40 -8.58
N GLN A 373 -4.46 15.93 -7.80
CA GLN A 373 -4.99 15.33 -6.59
C GLN A 373 -6.10 14.30 -6.84
N TYR A 374 -6.69 14.30 -8.04
CA TYR A 374 -7.84 13.47 -8.41
C TYR A 374 -7.44 12.19 -9.15
N MET A 375 -6.21 11.71 -8.97
CA MET A 375 -5.72 10.54 -9.72
C MET A 375 -6.60 9.30 -9.50
N ASP A 376 -7.04 9.06 -8.27
CA ASP A 376 -7.92 7.93 -7.97
C ASP A 376 -9.25 8.02 -8.74
N SER A 377 -9.96 9.15 -8.59
CA SER A 377 -11.18 9.42 -9.34
C SER A 377 -10.97 9.39 -10.86
N PHE A 378 -9.81 9.85 -11.33
CA PHE A 378 -9.43 9.81 -12.74
C PHE A 378 -9.23 8.39 -13.25
N LEU A 379 -8.55 7.52 -12.50
CA LEU A 379 -8.38 6.11 -12.85
C LEU A 379 -9.72 5.37 -12.85
N THR A 380 -10.56 5.64 -11.85
CA THR A 380 -11.92 5.10 -11.78
C THR A 380 -12.76 5.58 -12.96
N LYS A 381 -12.74 6.87 -13.31
CA LYS A 381 -13.52 7.39 -14.45
C LYS A 381 -13.00 6.93 -15.80
N ILE A 382 -11.69 6.77 -15.99
CA ILE A 382 -11.14 6.11 -17.19
C ILE A 382 -11.68 4.69 -17.33
N TRP A 383 -11.82 3.99 -16.21
CA TRP A 383 -12.39 2.64 -16.20
C TRP A 383 -13.90 2.64 -16.46
N GLU A 384 -14.67 3.54 -15.83
CA GLU A 384 -16.14 3.63 -15.95
C GLU A 384 -16.61 4.18 -17.31
N VAL A 385 -16.10 5.34 -17.71
CA VAL A 385 -16.56 6.09 -18.90
C VAL A 385 -15.82 5.63 -20.15
N GLY A 386 -14.83 4.76 -19.97
CA GLY A 386 -13.80 4.37 -20.93
C GLY A 386 -14.24 4.40 -22.39
N GLY A 387 -15.26 3.64 -22.82
CA GLY A 387 -15.64 3.49 -24.25
C GLY A 387 -14.54 2.90 -25.16
N ILE A 388 -13.28 3.06 -24.77
CA ILE A 388 -12.12 2.19 -24.91
C ILE A 388 -12.57 0.81 -24.43
N PRO A 389 -12.26 -0.28 -25.14
CA PRO A 389 -12.83 -1.62 -24.92
C PRO A 389 -12.55 -2.14 -23.50
N ASN A 390 -13.39 -1.73 -22.57
CA ASN A 390 -13.26 -1.89 -21.12
C ASN A 390 -14.44 -2.67 -20.53
N CYS A 391 -15.32 -3.21 -21.38
CA CYS A 391 -16.39 -4.13 -20.98
C CYS A 391 -16.18 -5.49 -21.64
N TYR A 392 -16.29 -6.55 -20.85
CA TYR A 392 -16.55 -7.88 -21.39
C TYR A 392 -18.02 -7.94 -21.86
N GLU A 393 -18.36 -8.89 -22.71
CA GLU A 393 -19.76 -9.15 -23.07
C GLU A 393 -20.63 -9.39 -21.80
N GLY A 394 -21.68 -8.57 -21.60
CA GLY A 394 -22.58 -8.60 -20.43
C GLY A 394 -22.22 -7.60 -19.30
N ASP A 395 -22.81 -7.75 -18.11
CA ASP A 395 -22.53 -6.93 -16.90
C ASP A 395 -21.14 -7.21 -16.26
N LYS A 396 -20.22 -7.81 -17.03
CA LYS A 396 -18.90 -8.25 -16.55
C LYS A 396 -17.87 -7.15 -16.73
N ARG A 397 -17.23 -6.73 -15.64
CA ARG A 397 -16.22 -5.66 -15.67
C ARG A 397 -14.82 -6.23 -15.35
N PRO A 398 -13.76 -5.73 -16.01
CA PRO A 398 -12.38 -6.01 -15.63
C PRO A 398 -12.02 -5.32 -14.30
N PRO A 399 -10.94 -5.75 -13.62
CA PRO A 399 -10.45 -5.10 -12.40
C PRO A 399 -10.16 -3.61 -12.62
N LEU A 400 -10.31 -2.80 -11.57
CA LEU A 400 -9.96 -1.37 -11.60
C LEU A 400 -8.46 -1.18 -11.89
N PRO A 401 -8.06 -0.07 -12.55
CA PRO A 401 -6.65 0.16 -12.91
C PRO A 401 -5.69 0.12 -11.72
N GLN A 402 -6.12 0.52 -10.51
CA GLN A 402 -5.31 0.38 -9.30
C GLN A 402 -4.89 -1.08 -9.02
N PHE A 403 -5.68 -2.07 -9.43
CA PHE A 403 -5.35 -3.49 -9.23
C PHE A 403 -4.50 -4.11 -10.34
N HIS A 404 -4.13 -3.36 -11.39
CA HIS A 404 -3.29 -3.89 -12.48
C HIS A 404 -1.94 -4.42 -11.99
N PHE A 405 -1.32 -3.78 -10.98
CA PHE A 405 -0.09 -4.29 -10.39
C PHE A 405 -0.31 -5.66 -9.70
N ALA A 406 -1.40 -5.78 -8.93
CA ALA A 406 -1.72 -7.04 -8.26
C ALA A 406 -2.03 -8.14 -9.28
N GLU A 407 -2.80 -7.84 -10.33
CA GLU A 407 -3.07 -8.79 -11.40
C GLU A 407 -1.79 -9.19 -12.15
N TYR A 408 -0.89 -8.24 -12.42
CA TYR A 408 0.44 -8.53 -12.99
C TYR A 408 1.20 -9.56 -12.15
N MET A 409 1.27 -9.35 -10.83
CA MET A 409 1.95 -10.28 -9.91
C MET A 409 1.26 -11.65 -9.87
N LEU A 410 -0.07 -11.69 -9.82
CA LEU A 410 -0.88 -12.92 -9.84
C LEU A 410 -0.67 -13.74 -11.12
N ARG A 411 -0.66 -13.09 -12.28
CA ARG A 411 -0.44 -13.75 -13.56
C ARG A 411 0.96 -14.31 -13.65
N LYS A 412 1.96 -13.49 -13.31
CA LYS A 412 3.37 -13.84 -13.45
C LYS A 412 3.79 -14.96 -12.52
N TYR A 413 3.37 -14.92 -11.25
CA TYR A 413 3.88 -15.84 -10.23
C TYR A 413 2.92 -16.98 -9.87
N PHE A 414 1.64 -16.87 -10.23
CA PHE A 414 0.61 -17.83 -9.80
C PHE A 414 -0.26 -18.35 -10.96
N CYS A 415 -0.08 -17.84 -12.19
CA CYS A 415 -0.98 -18.08 -13.32
C CYS A 415 -2.45 -17.80 -12.99
N LEU A 416 -2.68 -16.77 -12.17
CA LEU A 416 -4.01 -16.34 -11.72
C LEU A 416 -4.35 -14.97 -12.31
N ARG A 417 -5.63 -14.69 -12.45
CA ARG A 417 -6.17 -13.35 -12.71
C ARG A 417 -7.45 -13.16 -11.91
N PHE A 418 -7.88 -11.92 -11.72
CA PHE A 418 -9.21 -11.65 -11.17
C PHE A 418 -10.29 -12.32 -12.05
N ALA A 419 -11.31 -12.89 -11.41
CA ALA A 419 -12.42 -13.48 -12.14
C ALA A 419 -13.17 -12.43 -12.98
N ASP A 420 -13.87 -12.86 -14.03
CA ASP A 420 -14.60 -11.91 -14.90
C ASP A 420 -15.93 -11.43 -14.29
N ALA A 421 -16.41 -12.12 -13.25
CA ALA A 421 -17.73 -11.91 -12.63
C ALA A 421 -17.65 -11.35 -11.20
N THR A 422 -16.52 -10.77 -10.81
CA THR A 422 -16.14 -10.60 -9.39
C THR A 422 -16.87 -9.47 -8.65
N TYR A 423 -17.74 -8.70 -9.28
CA TYR A 423 -18.12 -7.38 -8.76
C TYR A 423 -19.30 -7.31 -7.77
N ALA A 424 -19.65 -8.40 -7.10
CA ALA A 424 -20.49 -8.26 -5.91
C ALA A 424 -20.04 -9.25 -4.85
N SER A 425 -20.51 -10.50 -4.89
CA SER A 425 -20.40 -11.38 -3.73
C SER A 425 -18.96 -11.74 -3.31
N SER A 426 -18.09 -12.19 -4.23
CA SER A 426 -16.76 -12.72 -3.85
C SER A 426 -15.75 -11.62 -3.52
N TRP A 427 -15.87 -10.45 -4.16
CA TRP A 427 -15.07 -9.27 -3.82
C TRP A 427 -15.48 -8.74 -2.45
N ASP A 428 -16.79 -8.54 -2.22
CA ASP A 428 -17.30 -8.09 -0.93
C ASP A 428 -16.86 -9.04 0.19
N ILE A 429 -16.99 -10.36 0.01
CA ILE A 429 -16.50 -11.33 1.01
C ILE A 429 -15.00 -11.17 1.27
N PHE A 430 -14.20 -10.93 0.24
CA PHE A 430 -12.75 -10.78 0.37
C PHE A 430 -12.37 -9.49 1.12
N THR A 431 -12.94 -8.36 0.73
CA THR A 431 -12.60 -7.04 1.29
C THR A 431 -13.06 -6.92 2.73
N HIS A 432 -14.21 -7.52 3.05
CA HIS A 432 -14.76 -7.57 4.40
C HIS A 432 -14.22 -8.74 5.24
N TYR A 433 -13.24 -9.52 4.75
CA TYR A 433 -12.67 -10.64 5.51
C TYR A 433 -11.67 -10.15 6.56
N GLY A 434 -12.14 -9.93 7.78
CA GLY A 434 -11.33 -9.44 8.90
C GLY A 434 -10.11 -10.30 9.25
N ALA A 435 -10.12 -11.59 8.92
CA ALA A 435 -8.98 -12.48 9.16
C ALA A 435 -7.89 -12.41 8.10
N LEU A 436 -8.05 -11.62 7.03
CA LEU A 436 -7.10 -11.58 5.93
C LEU A 436 -5.66 -11.32 6.39
N PHE A 437 -5.48 -10.41 7.36
CA PHE A 437 -4.15 -10.10 7.91
C PHE A 437 -3.64 -11.13 8.94
N THR A 438 -4.41 -12.17 9.25
CA THR A 438 -3.93 -13.31 10.06
C THR A 438 -3.29 -14.41 9.24
N ASN A 439 -3.34 -14.34 7.90
CA ASN A 439 -2.95 -15.40 6.95
C ASN A 439 -3.74 -16.71 7.11
N LEU A 440 -4.81 -16.70 7.90
CA LEU A 440 -5.75 -17.81 8.02
C LEU A 440 -6.85 -17.65 6.97
N GLY A 441 -7.18 -18.74 6.28
CA GLY A 441 -8.33 -18.84 5.41
C GLY A 441 -9.56 -19.40 6.11
N SER A 442 -10.73 -19.26 5.50
CA SER A 442 -11.97 -19.89 5.95
C SER A 442 -12.75 -20.47 4.77
N HIS A 443 -13.18 -21.72 4.90
CA HIS A 443 -14.03 -22.41 3.93
C HIS A 443 -15.52 -22.10 4.12
N LEU A 444 -15.89 -21.42 5.22
CA LEU A 444 -17.30 -21.25 5.62
C LEU A 444 -18.02 -20.13 4.87
N TRP A 445 -17.28 -19.27 4.16
CA TRP A 445 -17.81 -18.02 3.60
C TRP A 445 -17.63 -17.90 2.10
N TYR A 446 -17.04 -18.90 1.46
CA TYR A 446 -16.74 -18.85 0.05
C TYR A 446 -17.82 -19.60 -0.73
N ASP A 447 -18.67 -18.84 -1.42
CA ASP A 447 -19.56 -19.39 -2.45
C ASP A 447 -18.70 -19.97 -3.59
N GLU A 448 -19.21 -20.90 -4.38
CA GLU A 448 -18.47 -21.68 -5.40
C GLU A 448 -17.88 -20.84 -6.56
N ARG A 449 -17.78 -19.52 -6.41
CA ARG A 449 -17.22 -18.54 -7.36
C ARG A 449 -15.93 -17.94 -6.80
N GLY A 450 -14.81 -18.33 -7.41
CA GLY A 450 -13.48 -17.78 -7.14
C GLY A 450 -13.36 -16.26 -7.36
N LEU A 451 -12.65 -15.59 -6.45
CA LEU A 451 -12.04 -14.26 -6.58
C LEU A 451 -11.05 -14.26 -7.75
N PHE A 452 -10.38 -15.40 -7.94
CA PHE A 452 -9.44 -15.64 -9.02
C PHE A 452 -9.91 -16.75 -9.96
N GLN A 453 -9.42 -16.71 -11.19
CA GLN A 453 -9.53 -17.75 -12.21
C GLN A 453 -8.18 -17.93 -12.91
N SER A 454 -8.07 -18.93 -13.79
CA SER A 454 -6.80 -19.16 -14.49
C SER A 454 -6.47 -17.99 -15.42
N SER A 455 -5.20 -17.59 -15.46
CA SER A 455 -4.72 -16.63 -16.46
C SER A 455 -4.74 -17.20 -17.88
N ASP A 456 -4.79 -18.53 -18.03
CA ASP A 456 -4.88 -19.22 -19.32
C ASP A 456 -6.32 -19.27 -19.86
N ASP A 457 -7.31 -19.03 -19.00
CA ASP A 457 -8.72 -18.98 -19.43
C ASP A 457 -8.91 -17.80 -20.37
N PRO A 458 -9.65 -17.99 -21.49
CA PRO A 458 -9.84 -16.94 -22.47
C PRO A 458 -10.47 -15.71 -21.82
N ILE A 459 -9.81 -14.56 -22.01
CA ILE A 459 -10.38 -13.27 -21.66
C ILE A 459 -11.64 -13.09 -22.53
N PRO A 460 -12.81 -12.81 -21.95
CA PRO A 460 -14.03 -12.61 -22.73
C PRO A 460 -13.81 -11.58 -23.83
N ALA A 461 -14.44 -11.77 -24.98
CA ALA A 461 -14.31 -10.82 -26.07
C ALA A 461 -14.79 -9.44 -25.62
N PHE A 462 -13.98 -8.42 -25.90
CA PHE A 462 -14.36 -7.04 -25.66
C PHE A 462 -15.52 -6.67 -26.58
N TYR A 463 -16.64 -6.21 -26.01
CA TYR A 463 -17.74 -5.70 -26.81
C TYR A 463 -17.59 -4.19 -26.96
N TYR A 464 -17.70 -3.70 -28.19
CA TYR A 464 -17.87 -2.27 -28.45
C TYR A 464 -19.36 -2.01 -28.33
N GLN A 465 -19.78 -1.39 -27.23
CA GLN A 465 -21.08 -0.74 -27.24
C GLN A 465 -20.91 0.46 -28.16
N ASP A 466 -21.53 0.45 -29.34
CA ASP A 466 -21.57 1.63 -30.21
C ASP A 466 -22.30 2.72 -29.43
N VAL A 467 -21.57 3.64 -28.80
CA VAL A 467 -22.12 4.80 -28.08
C VAL A 467 -22.57 5.89 -29.08
N PHE A 468 -22.92 5.50 -30.31
CA PHE A 468 -23.40 6.39 -31.36
C PHE A 468 -24.52 5.72 -32.17
N GLU A 469 -25.74 5.70 -31.61
CA GLU A 469 -26.98 5.75 -32.40
C GLU A 469 -27.89 6.88 -31.91
#